data_AF-I0TAK7-F1
#
_entry.id   AF-I0TAK7-F1
#
_cell.length_a   1.000
_cell.length_b   1.000
_cell.length_c   1.000
_cell.angle_alpha   90.00
_cell.angle_beta   90.00
_cell.angle_gamma   90.00
#
_symmetry.space_group_name_H-M   'P 1'
#
loop_
_entity.id
_entity.type
_entity.pdbx_description
1 polymer ?
#
loop_
_entity_poly.entity_id
_entity_poly.type
_entity_poly.pdbx_seq_one_letter_code
_entity_poly.pdbx_strand_id
1 'polypeptide(L)'
;MKRILFFIVMTLCAMTAFAQETKEQIQKSEERAKNLQTLLDKYSDTNCGDGIIDGFGNSVRDAAVLAIANSVKLEGLYYRQIGQTKDGVTDVTIVKPKLEDWTELLTTVTGEAASIKNAVDNAKAAGEQMKQIAENAKNNKNPMKIAKLAKIAKGAGIVMEFGNAATPILLEESAEQVKAVQKIIETLKSGKNL
;
A
#
# COMPACT_ATOMS: atom_id res chain seq x y z
N MET A 1 -33.77 17.00 -31.11
CA MET A 1 -32.54 17.77 -30.80
C MET A 1 -32.32 17.98 -29.30
N LYS A 2 -33.26 18.54 -28.52
CA LYS A 2 -33.08 18.74 -27.06
C LYS A 2 -32.71 17.46 -26.28
N ARG A 3 -33.35 16.31 -26.57
CA ARG A 3 -33.03 15.03 -25.91
C ARG A 3 -31.64 14.50 -26.28
N ILE A 4 -31.24 14.60 -27.55
CA ILE A 4 -29.91 14.15 -28.04
C ILE A 4 -28.80 15.03 -27.44
N LEU A 5 -29.02 16.35 -27.37
CA LEU A 5 -28.10 17.28 -26.73
C LEU A 5 -27.98 17.00 -25.22
N PHE A 6 -29.08 16.66 -24.54
CA PHE A 6 -29.09 16.27 -23.12
C PHE A 6 -28.32 14.98 -22.87
N PHE A 7 -28.46 13.98 -23.74
CA PHE A 7 -27.68 12.74 -23.68
C PHE A 7 -26.19 12.99 -23.90
N ILE A 8 -25.80 13.77 -24.92
CA ILE A 8 -24.39 14.09 -25.18
C ILE A 8 -23.77 14.84 -24.00
N VAL A 9 -24.46 15.84 -23.44
CA VAL A 9 -23.97 16.62 -22.29
C VAL A 9 -23.85 15.75 -21.04
N MET A 10 -24.83 14.88 -20.74
CA MET A 10 -24.72 13.93 -19.62
C MET A 10 -23.54 12.97 -19.78
N THR A 11 -23.32 12.45 -20.99
CA THR A 11 -22.23 11.50 -21.25
C THR A 11 -20.86 12.18 -21.11
N LEU A 12 -20.73 13.44 -21.57
CA LEU A 12 -19.51 14.23 -21.40
C LEU A 12 -19.21 14.53 -19.92
N CYS A 13 -20.23 14.97 -19.16
CA CYS A 13 -20.09 15.26 -17.72
C CYS A 13 -19.70 14.01 -16.91
N ALA A 14 -20.24 12.84 -17.25
CA ALA A 14 -19.89 11.58 -16.60
C ALA A 14 -18.43 11.17 -16.86
N MET A 15 -17.92 11.38 -18.07
CA MET A 15 -16.52 11.09 -18.40
C MET A 15 -15.54 12.05 -17.71
N THR A 16 -15.87 13.34 -17.61
CA THR A 16 -15.03 14.32 -16.89
C THR A 16 -15.01 14.09 -15.38
N ALA A 17 -16.15 13.69 -14.79
CA ALA A 17 -16.23 13.36 -13.38
C ALA A 17 -15.42 12.09 -13.04
N PHE A 18 -15.51 11.06 -13.89
CA PHE A 18 -14.72 9.84 -13.74
C PHE A 18 -13.21 10.11 -13.79
N ALA A 19 -12.76 10.91 -14.77
CA ALA A 19 -11.35 11.23 -14.93
C ALA A 19 -10.80 12.00 -13.72
N GLN A 20 -11.58 12.94 -13.19
CA GLN A 20 -11.21 13.72 -12.00
C GLN A 20 -11.17 12.86 -10.73
N GLU A 21 -12.20 12.05 -10.49
CA GLU A 21 -12.26 11.16 -9.33
C GLU A 21 -11.11 10.15 -9.35
N THR A 22 -10.80 9.59 -10.52
CA THR A 22 -9.66 8.67 -10.68
C THR A 22 -8.34 9.40 -10.41
N LYS A 23 -8.16 10.64 -10.89
CA LYS A 23 -6.96 11.44 -10.60
C LYS A 23 -6.74 11.64 -9.10
N GLU A 24 -7.80 12.00 -8.38
CA GLU A 24 -7.74 12.20 -6.93
C GLU A 24 -7.41 10.90 -6.19
N GLN A 25 -7.95 9.76 -6.64
CA GLN A 25 -7.61 8.45 -6.07
C GLN A 25 -6.14 8.10 -6.29
N ILE A 26 -5.58 8.38 -7.47
CA ILE A 26 -4.16 8.16 -7.77
C ILE A 26 -3.27 9.04 -6.88
N GLN A 27 -3.61 10.32 -6.69
CA GLN A 27 -2.86 11.21 -5.81
C GLN A 27 -2.87 10.75 -4.35
N LYS A 28 -4.01 10.23 -3.85
CA LYS A 28 -4.08 9.64 -2.50
C LYS A 28 -3.25 8.37 -2.38
N SER A 29 -3.20 7.56 -3.44
CA SER A 29 -2.33 6.37 -3.51
C SER A 29 -0.86 6.77 -3.45
N GLU A 30 -0.44 7.80 -4.18
CA GLU A 30 0.91 8.37 -4.11
C GLU A 30 1.26 8.85 -2.69
N GLU A 31 0.33 9.53 -2.01
CA GLU A 31 0.52 10.01 -0.64
C GLU A 31 0.71 8.85 0.35
N ARG A 32 -0.14 7.82 0.28
CA ARG A 32 -0.01 6.63 1.13
C ARG A 32 1.28 5.88 0.86
N ALA A 33 1.66 5.69 -0.41
CA ALA A 33 2.93 5.10 -0.79
C ALA A 33 4.13 5.88 -0.22
N LYS A 34 4.11 7.21 -0.31
CA LYS A 34 5.15 8.08 0.26
C LYS A 34 5.22 7.97 1.79
N ASN A 35 4.07 7.90 2.46
CA ASN A 35 4.02 7.72 3.90
C ASN A 35 4.59 6.35 4.32
N LEU A 36 4.27 5.28 3.58
CA LEU A 36 4.86 3.96 3.78
C LEU A 36 6.38 3.98 3.56
N GLN A 37 6.85 4.62 2.48
CA GLN A 37 8.29 4.76 2.21
C GLN A 37 8.99 5.51 3.35
N THR A 38 8.39 6.59 3.85
CA THR A 38 8.93 7.35 4.98
C THR A 38 9.05 6.49 6.25
N LEU A 39 8.07 5.60 6.49
CA LEU A 39 8.12 4.67 7.63
C LEU A 39 9.20 3.61 7.42
N LEU A 40 9.35 3.08 6.21
CA LEU A 40 10.41 2.12 5.86
C LEU A 40 11.81 2.71 6.03
N ASP A 41 12.03 3.92 5.54
CA ASP A 41 13.33 4.61 5.64
C ASP A 41 13.73 4.81 7.11
N LYS A 42 12.76 5.19 7.96
CA LYS A 42 12.96 5.34 9.41
C LYS A 42 13.19 4.02 10.14
N TYR A 43 12.61 2.93 9.65
CA TYR A 43 12.73 1.61 10.27
C TYR A 43 14.06 0.91 9.98
N SER A 44 14.74 1.30 8.88
CA SER A 44 15.89 0.62 8.25
C SER A 44 16.82 -0.15 9.22
N ASP A 45 16.91 -1.47 8.96
CA ASP A 45 17.72 -2.49 9.63
C ASP A 45 17.50 -2.73 11.13
N THR A 46 16.38 -2.27 11.69
CA THR A 46 16.05 -2.57 13.10
C THR A 46 15.68 -4.04 13.29
N ASN A 47 16.64 -4.81 13.81
CA ASN A 47 16.44 -6.14 14.36
C ASN A 47 16.55 -6.08 15.89
N CYS A 48 15.52 -6.53 16.61
CA CYS A 48 15.50 -6.53 18.07
C CYS A 48 16.16 -7.78 18.68
N GLY A 49 16.40 -8.82 17.88
CA GLY A 49 17.06 -10.07 18.25
C GLY A 49 16.07 -11.14 18.76
N ASP A 50 14.77 -10.92 18.59
CA ASP A 50 13.70 -11.86 18.88
C ASP A 50 12.97 -12.21 17.57
N GLY A 51 13.04 -13.48 17.16
CA GLY A 51 12.56 -13.90 15.85
C GLY A 51 11.05 -13.74 15.64
N ILE A 52 10.24 -13.75 16.70
CA ILE A 52 8.79 -13.55 16.58
C ILE A 52 8.50 -12.07 16.29
N ILE A 53 9.13 -11.18 17.05
CA ILE A 53 8.95 -9.73 16.90
C ILE A 53 9.57 -9.25 15.59
N ASP A 54 10.78 -9.70 15.27
CA ASP A 54 11.43 -9.38 14.01
C ASP A 54 10.64 -9.94 12.81
N GLY A 55 10.02 -11.11 12.96
CA GLY A 55 9.12 -11.70 11.96
C GLY A 55 7.91 -10.82 11.65
N PHE A 56 7.30 -10.20 12.67
CA PHE A 56 6.25 -9.21 12.48
C PHE A 56 6.75 -7.98 11.70
N GLY A 57 7.86 -7.37 12.13
CA GLY A 57 8.46 -6.22 11.45
C GLY A 57 8.79 -6.51 9.98
N ASN A 58 9.37 -7.68 9.71
CA ASN A 58 9.66 -8.14 8.35
C ASN A 58 8.38 -8.30 7.52
N SER A 59 7.33 -8.89 8.07
CA SER A 59 6.06 -9.09 7.35
C SER A 59 5.42 -7.76 6.96
N VAL A 60 5.43 -6.77 7.86
CA VAL A 60 4.92 -5.42 7.58
C VAL A 60 5.78 -4.74 6.51
N ARG A 61 7.11 -4.85 6.60
CA ARG A 61 8.04 -4.30 5.60
C ARG A 61 7.76 -4.88 4.22
N ASP A 62 7.65 -6.20 4.11
CA ASP A 62 7.47 -6.87 2.82
C ASP A 62 6.13 -6.49 2.19
N ALA A 63 5.06 -6.37 3.00
CA ALA A 63 3.78 -5.83 2.53
C ALA A 63 3.89 -4.37 2.06
N ALA A 64 4.63 -3.51 2.78
CA ALA A 64 4.82 -2.10 2.43
C ALA A 64 5.59 -1.93 1.13
N VAL A 65 6.64 -2.73 0.91
CA VAL A 65 7.41 -2.72 -0.33
C VAL A 65 6.53 -3.09 -1.53
N LEU A 66 5.67 -4.11 -1.38
CA LEU A 66 4.72 -4.50 -2.43
C LEU A 66 3.70 -3.40 -2.71
N ALA A 67 3.06 -2.85 -1.67
CA ALA A 67 2.09 -1.77 -1.78
C ALA A 67 2.66 -0.56 -2.53
N ILE A 68 3.86 -0.11 -2.15
CA ILE A 68 4.55 1.01 -2.81
C ILE A 68 4.82 0.70 -4.28
N ALA A 69 5.34 -0.48 -4.59
CA ALA A 69 5.63 -0.88 -5.97
C ALA A 69 4.36 -0.89 -6.84
N ASN A 70 3.24 -1.36 -6.28
CA ASN A 70 1.96 -1.35 -6.97
C ASN A 70 1.38 0.06 -7.10
N SER A 71 1.54 0.96 -6.12
CA SER A 71 1.14 2.38 -6.26
C SER A 71 1.88 3.05 -7.41
N VAL A 72 3.20 2.83 -7.51
CA VAL A 72 4.03 3.37 -8.60
C VAL A 72 3.57 2.83 -9.97
N LYS A 73 3.26 1.53 -10.04
CA LYS A 73 2.74 0.92 -11.28
C LYS A 73 1.36 1.47 -11.63
N LEU A 74 0.46 1.59 -10.65
CA LEU A 74 -0.89 2.17 -10.81
C LEU A 74 -0.82 3.60 -11.35
N GLU A 75 -0.02 4.46 -10.74
CA GLU A 75 0.23 5.83 -11.16
C GLU A 75 0.76 5.88 -12.61
N GLY A 76 1.80 5.11 -12.90
CA GLY A 76 2.42 5.09 -14.23
C GLY A 76 1.46 4.62 -15.33
N LEU A 77 0.67 3.57 -15.06
CA LEU A 77 -0.36 3.11 -16.00
C LEU A 77 -1.47 4.16 -16.18
N TYR A 78 -1.90 4.82 -15.12
CA TYR A 78 -2.93 5.85 -15.19
C TYR A 78 -2.51 7.03 -16.06
N TYR A 79 -1.33 7.61 -15.82
CA TYR A 79 -0.84 8.75 -16.60
C TYR A 79 -0.66 8.39 -18.08
N ARG A 80 -0.15 7.18 -18.36
CA ARG A 80 -0.09 6.68 -19.75
C ARG A 80 -1.46 6.48 -20.38
N GLN A 81 -2.45 6.01 -19.61
CA GLN A 81 -3.82 5.78 -20.09
C GLN A 81 -4.48 7.08 -20.54
N ILE A 82 -4.24 8.18 -19.81
CA ILE A 82 -4.77 9.50 -20.13
C ILE A 82 -3.88 10.29 -21.09
N GLY A 83 -2.69 9.78 -21.44
CA GLY A 83 -1.75 10.44 -22.34
C GLY A 83 -1.16 11.73 -21.75
N GLN A 84 -0.88 11.73 -20.44
CA GLN A 84 -0.26 12.86 -19.74
C GLN A 84 1.00 12.40 -19.02
N THR A 85 1.95 13.32 -18.86
CA THR A 85 3.04 13.20 -17.89
C THR A 85 2.52 13.51 -16.48
N LYS A 86 3.31 13.19 -15.46
CA LYS A 86 2.99 13.50 -14.05
C LYS A 86 2.78 15.00 -13.82
N ASP A 87 3.48 15.83 -14.58
CA ASP A 87 3.36 17.30 -14.53
C ASP A 87 2.09 17.82 -15.24
N GLY A 88 1.25 16.92 -15.76
CA GLY A 88 -0.01 17.24 -16.43
C GLY A 88 0.16 17.65 -17.90
N VAL A 89 1.36 17.52 -18.47
CA VAL A 89 1.60 17.83 -19.89
C VAL A 89 1.08 16.68 -20.75
N THR A 90 0.17 16.98 -21.67
CA THR A 90 -0.32 16.01 -22.66
C THR A 90 0.80 15.58 -23.59
N ASP A 91 1.00 14.27 -23.71
CA ASP A 91 1.98 13.66 -24.60
C ASP A 91 1.30 12.58 -25.46
N VAL A 92 1.16 12.90 -26.74
CA VAL A 92 0.49 12.03 -27.74
C VAL A 92 1.38 10.88 -28.22
N THR A 93 2.66 10.86 -27.85
CA THR A 93 3.60 9.80 -28.21
C THR A 93 3.61 8.65 -27.20
N ILE A 94 3.00 8.85 -26.02
CA ILE A 94 2.91 7.82 -24.99
C ILE A 94 2.04 6.66 -25.47
N VAL A 95 2.62 5.46 -25.41
CA VAL A 95 1.89 4.21 -25.67
C VAL A 95 0.93 3.95 -24.51
N LYS A 96 -0.38 3.98 -24.81
CA LYS A 96 -1.43 3.64 -23.85
C LYS A 96 -1.28 2.20 -23.37
N PRO A 97 -1.51 1.92 -22.08
CA PRO A 97 -1.54 0.55 -21.59
C PRO A 97 -2.65 -0.24 -22.25
N LYS A 98 -2.44 -1.56 -22.36
CA LYS A 98 -3.46 -2.50 -22.80
C LYS A 98 -4.24 -3.04 -21.59
N LEU A 99 -5.35 -3.73 -21.86
CA LEU A 99 -6.15 -4.37 -20.81
C LEU A 99 -5.32 -5.41 -20.03
N GLU A 100 -4.37 -6.06 -20.69
CA GLU A 100 -3.46 -7.03 -20.08
C GLU A 100 -2.57 -6.38 -19.01
N ASP A 101 -2.05 -5.17 -19.26
CA ASP A 101 -1.20 -4.44 -18.30
C ASP A 101 -1.97 -4.15 -16.99
N TRP A 102 -3.24 -3.76 -17.12
CA TRP A 102 -4.13 -3.51 -15.99
C TRP A 102 -4.54 -4.80 -15.26
N THR A 103 -4.77 -5.88 -16.00
CA THR A 103 -5.11 -7.18 -15.42
C THR A 103 -3.93 -7.80 -14.66
N GLU A 104 -2.71 -7.59 -15.17
CA GLU A 104 -1.47 -7.95 -14.48
C GLU A 104 -1.33 -7.19 -13.16
N LEU A 105 -1.55 -5.87 -13.17
CA LEU A 105 -1.57 -5.05 -11.95
C LEU A 105 -2.66 -5.53 -10.97
N LEU A 106 -3.86 -5.87 -11.44
CA LEU A 106 -4.91 -6.39 -10.56
C LEU A 106 -4.47 -7.67 -9.85
N THR A 107 -3.73 -8.52 -10.55
CA THR A 107 -3.20 -9.78 -9.99
C THR A 107 -2.17 -9.51 -8.92
N THR A 108 -1.24 -8.55 -9.14
CA THR A 108 -0.23 -8.20 -8.13
C THR A 108 -0.85 -7.56 -6.90
N VAL A 109 -1.79 -6.63 -7.06
CA VAL A 109 -2.49 -5.98 -5.95
C VAL A 109 -3.33 -6.99 -5.16
N THR A 110 -4.03 -7.91 -5.83
CA THR A 110 -4.79 -8.97 -5.13
C THR A 110 -3.88 -9.89 -4.34
N GLY A 111 -2.65 -10.12 -4.83
CA GLY A 111 -1.62 -10.89 -4.13
C GLY A 111 -1.15 -10.24 -2.81
N GLU A 112 -1.27 -8.92 -2.66
CA GLU A 112 -0.87 -8.21 -1.42
C GLU A 112 -1.67 -8.64 -0.20
N ALA A 113 -2.92 -9.07 -0.40
CA ALA A 113 -3.80 -9.49 0.69
C ALA A 113 -3.16 -10.60 1.55
N ALA A 114 -2.37 -11.49 0.94
CA ALA A 114 -1.65 -12.53 1.67
C ALA A 114 -0.54 -11.95 2.56
N SER A 115 0.23 -10.98 2.04
CA SER A 115 1.29 -10.31 2.79
C SER A 115 0.74 -9.50 3.96
N ILE A 116 -0.37 -8.78 3.76
CA ILE A 116 -1.07 -8.05 4.83
C ILE A 116 -1.61 -9.02 5.88
N LYS A 117 -2.22 -10.13 5.46
CA LYS A 117 -2.71 -11.14 6.39
C LYS A 117 -1.57 -11.68 7.26
N ASN A 118 -0.42 -11.99 6.67
CA ASN A 118 0.75 -12.46 7.41
C ASN A 118 1.22 -11.42 8.44
N ALA A 119 1.24 -10.13 8.07
CA ALA A 119 1.57 -9.05 9.00
C ALA A 119 0.60 -8.98 10.19
N VAL A 120 -0.71 -9.06 9.92
CA VAL A 120 -1.76 -9.04 10.95
C VAL A 120 -1.68 -10.26 11.88
N ASP A 121 -1.50 -11.46 11.30
CA ASP A 121 -1.38 -12.70 12.08
C ASP A 121 -0.14 -12.64 13.01
N ASN A 122 0.98 -12.13 12.51
CA ASN A 122 2.22 -11.99 13.28
C ASN A 122 2.16 -10.88 14.35
N ALA A 123 1.33 -9.85 14.16
CA ALA A 123 1.18 -8.75 15.12
C ALA A 123 0.74 -9.24 16.51
N LYS A 124 -0.19 -10.22 16.55
CA LYS A 124 -0.67 -10.78 17.81
C LYS A 124 0.46 -11.53 18.54
N ALA A 125 1.18 -12.39 17.83
CA ALA A 125 2.28 -13.16 18.39
C ALA A 125 3.41 -12.23 18.91
N ALA A 126 3.75 -11.20 18.15
CA ALA A 126 4.73 -10.19 18.56
C ALA A 126 4.29 -9.44 19.83
N GLY A 127 3.01 -9.06 19.93
CA GLY A 127 2.47 -8.42 21.13
C GLY A 127 2.49 -9.31 22.38
N GLU A 128 2.19 -10.59 22.22
CA GLU A 128 2.30 -11.58 23.31
C GLU A 128 3.76 -11.80 23.73
N GLN A 129 4.67 -11.92 22.76
CA GLN A 129 6.10 -12.06 23.02
C GLN A 129 6.68 -10.84 23.74
N MET A 130 6.23 -9.63 23.38
CA MET A 130 6.65 -8.40 24.06
C MET A 130 6.26 -8.39 25.55
N LYS A 131 5.06 -8.89 25.88
CA LYS A 131 4.63 -9.06 27.28
C LYS A 131 5.52 -10.05 28.02
N GLN A 132 5.84 -11.19 27.41
CA GLN A 132 6.72 -12.19 28.00
C GLN A 132 8.14 -11.65 28.25
N ILE A 133 8.71 -10.87 27.32
CA ILE A 133 10.01 -10.21 27.51
C ILE A 133 9.97 -9.28 28.73
N ALA A 134 8.89 -8.49 28.87
CA ALA A 134 8.72 -7.58 30.00
C ALA A 134 8.57 -8.33 31.34
N GLU A 135 7.80 -9.41 31.38
CA GLU A 135 7.64 -10.25 32.57
C GLU A 135 8.95 -10.94 32.96
N ASN A 136 9.66 -11.50 31.98
CA ASN A 136 10.98 -12.09 32.18
C ASN A 136 11.99 -11.08 32.70
N ALA A 137 11.95 -9.83 32.24
CA ALA A 137 12.84 -8.78 32.75
C ALA A 137 12.55 -8.44 34.22
N LYS A 138 11.27 -8.38 34.61
CA LYS A 138 10.85 -8.08 36.00
C LYS A 138 11.21 -9.19 36.99
N ASN A 139 11.11 -10.44 36.57
CA ASN A 139 11.25 -11.60 37.46
C ASN A 139 12.69 -12.15 37.52
N ASN A 140 13.59 -11.67 36.67
CA ASN A 140 14.96 -12.16 36.61
C ASN A 140 15.85 -11.40 37.60
N LYS A 141 16.68 -12.12 38.35
CA LYS A 141 17.62 -11.54 39.33
C LYS A 141 19.03 -11.34 38.77
N ASN A 142 19.33 -11.85 37.56
CA ASN A 142 20.64 -11.73 36.94
C ASN A 142 20.77 -10.41 36.15
N PRO A 143 21.65 -9.47 36.58
CA PRO A 143 21.76 -8.14 35.96
C PRO A 143 22.11 -8.18 34.47
N MET A 144 22.93 -9.13 34.03
CA MET A 144 23.33 -9.26 32.63
C MET A 144 22.17 -9.74 31.75
N LYS A 145 21.35 -10.66 32.26
CA LYS A 145 20.13 -11.11 31.56
C LYS A 145 19.09 -9.99 31.47
N ILE A 146 18.92 -9.21 32.54
CA ILE A 146 18.03 -8.03 32.54
C ILE A 146 18.49 -7.02 31.49
N ALA A 147 19.79 -6.71 31.43
CA ALA A 147 20.34 -5.79 30.43
C ALA A 147 20.09 -6.26 28.98
N LYS A 148 20.25 -7.56 28.71
CA LYS A 148 19.93 -8.14 27.40
C LYS A 148 18.44 -7.99 27.06
N LEU A 149 17.56 -8.32 28.00
CA LEU A 149 16.11 -8.21 27.80
C LEU A 149 15.67 -6.75 27.59
N ALA A 150 16.28 -5.80 28.30
CA ALA A 150 16.02 -4.37 28.09
C ALA A 150 16.43 -3.91 26.68
N LYS A 151 17.56 -4.40 26.15
CA LYS A 151 17.98 -4.12 24.77
C LYS A 151 16.97 -4.68 23.75
N ILE A 152 16.53 -5.93 23.94
CA ILE A 152 15.51 -6.54 23.08
C ILE A 152 14.20 -5.74 23.16
N ALA A 153 13.74 -5.38 24.37
CA ALA A 153 12.51 -4.61 24.57
C ALA A 153 12.55 -3.24 23.87
N LYS A 154 13.71 -2.56 23.88
CA LYS A 154 13.89 -1.29 23.15
C LYS A 154 13.75 -1.50 21.64
N GLY A 155 14.42 -2.51 21.09
CA GLY A 155 14.29 -2.83 19.66
C GLY A 155 12.86 -3.25 19.29
N ALA A 156 12.23 -4.06 20.13
CA ALA A 156 10.85 -4.49 19.96
C ALA A 156 9.87 -3.30 19.95
N GLY A 157 10.10 -2.29 20.79
CA GLY A 157 9.32 -1.04 20.77
C GLY A 157 9.33 -0.38 19.40
N ILE A 158 10.51 -0.25 18.79
CA ILE A 158 10.66 0.33 17.44
C ILE A 158 9.94 -0.51 16.38
N VAL A 159 10.08 -1.85 16.45
CA VAL A 159 9.39 -2.76 15.52
C VAL A 159 7.87 -2.63 15.66
N MET A 160 7.35 -2.55 16.88
CA MET A 160 5.91 -2.40 17.13
C MET A 160 5.40 -1.03 16.71
N GLU A 161 6.16 0.04 16.93
CA GLU A 161 5.82 1.40 16.47
C GLU A 161 5.72 1.46 14.95
N PHE A 162 6.72 0.90 14.24
CA PHE A 162 6.68 0.77 12.79
C PHE A 162 5.46 -0.02 12.33
N GLY A 163 5.26 -1.21 12.90
CA GLY A 163 4.13 -2.08 12.56
C GLY A 163 2.77 -1.41 12.75
N ASN A 164 2.57 -0.75 13.89
CA ASN A 164 1.33 -0.06 14.22
C ASN A 164 1.09 1.17 13.35
N ALA A 165 2.15 1.86 12.90
CA ALA A 165 2.03 3.01 12.01
C ALA A 165 1.76 2.59 10.55
N ALA A 166 2.43 1.54 10.06
CA ALA A 166 2.35 1.12 8.67
C ALA A 166 1.10 0.27 8.37
N THR A 167 0.66 -0.60 9.30
CA THR A 167 -0.45 -1.55 9.06
C THR A 167 -1.77 -0.86 8.65
N PRO A 168 -2.21 0.24 9.29
CA PRO A 168 -3.43 0.93 8.85
C PRO A 168 -3.32 1.51 7.43
N ILE A 169 -2.15 2.07 7.09
CA ILE A 169 -1.90 2.64 5.76
C ILE A 169 -1.89 1.54 4.70
N LEU A 170 -1.29 0.38 5.02
CA LEU A 170 -1.30 -0.80 4.17
C LEU A 170 -2.72 -1.30 3.87
N LEU A 171 -3.55 -1.43 4.90
CA LEU A 171 -4.94 -1.88 4.76
C LEU A 171 -5.74 -0.95 3.84
N GLU A 172 -5.57 0.36 4.02
CA GLU A 172 -6.24 1.34 3.18
C GLU A 172 -5.71 1.31 1.75
N GLU A 173 -4.39 1.35 1.56
CA GLU A 173 -3.79 1.41 0.23
C GLU A 173 -4.11 0.19 -0.61
N SER A 174 -3.95 -1.02 -0.09
CA SER A 174 -4.28 -2.23 -0.87
C SER A 174 -5.76 -2.30 -1.23
N ALA A 175 -6.66 -1.89 -0.33
CA ALA A 175 -8.09 -1.87 -0.63
C ALA A 175 -8.44 -0.84 -1.72
N GLU A 176 -7.85 0.35 -1.66
CA GLU A 176 -8.08 1.42 -2.64
C GLU A 176 -7.42 1.12 -4.00
N GLN A 177 -6.24 0.50 -4.02
CA GLN A 177 -5.61 0.02 -5.26
C GLN A 177 -6.50 -1.00 -5.99
N VAL A 178 -7.04 -2.00 -5.27
CA VAL A 178 -7.95 -2.99 -5.88
C VAL A 178 -9.14 -2.28 -6.53
N LYS A 179 -9.78 -1.36 -5.80
CA LYS A 179 -10.94 -0.60 -6.30
C LYS A 179 -10.58 0.23 -7.53
N ALA A 180 -9.48 0.97 -7.48
CA ALA A 180 -9.04 1.83 -8.58
C ALA A 180 -8.77 1.01 -9.85
N VAL A 181 -8.02 -0.09 -9.73
CA VAL A 181 -7.68 -0.96 -10.86
C VAL A 181 -8.93 -1.63 -11.44
N GLN A 182 -9.82 -2.16 -10.60
CA GLN A 182 -11.08 -2.76 -11.05
C GLN A 182 -11.95 -1.75 -11.82
N LYS A 183 -12.12 -0.54 -11.28
CA LYS A 183 -12.89 0.53 -11.90
C LYS A 183 -12.32 0.95 -13.26
N ILE A 184 -11.00 1.03 -13.39
CA ILE A 184 -10.33 1.32 -14.66
C ILE A 184 -10.57 0.19 -15.67
N ILE A 185 -10.41 -1.07 -15.26
CA ILE A 185 -10.67 -2.25 -16.10
C ILE A 185 -12.12 -2.25 -16.62
N GLU A 186 -13.10 -2.00 -15.76
CA GLU A 186 -14.52 -1.92 -16.13
C GLU A 186 -14.79 -0.81 -17.14
N THR A 187 -14.12 0.33 -16.97
CA THR A 187 -14.23 1.48 -17.89
C THR A 187 -13.62 1.16 -19.25
N LEU A 188 -12.46 0.50 -19.28
CA LEU A 188 -11.83 0.07 -20.53
C LEU A 188 -12.69 -0.95 -21.30
N LYS A 189 -13.30 -1.90 -20.57
CA LYS A 189 -14.20 -2.91 -21.16
C LYS A 189 -15.50 -2.29 -21.70
N SER A 190 -16.09 -1.33 -20.98
CA SER A 190 -17.35 -0.70 -21.39
C SER A 190 -17.17 0.34 -22.50
N GLY A 191 -16.01 0.98 -22.60
CA GLY A 191 -15.72 2.03 -23.59
C GLY A 191 -15.46 1.57 -25.03
N LYS A 192 -15.45 0.26 -25.32
CA LYS A 192 -14.99 -0.29 -26.62
C LYS A 192 -13.61 0.25 -27.07
N ASN A 193 -12.68 0.48 -26.14
CA ASN A 193 -11.27 0.71 -26.48
C ASN A 193 -10.54 -0.62 -26.78
N LEU A 194 -11.23 -1.52 -27.51
CA LEU A 194 -10.77 -2.77 -28.11
C LEU A 194 -11.13 -2.73 -29.59
#